data_AF-A0A420M7W9-F1
#
_entry.id   AF-A0A420M7W9-F1
#
_cell.length_a   1.000
_cell.length_b   1.000
_cell.length_c   1.000
_cell.angle_alpha   90.00
_cell.angle_beta   90.00
_cell.angle_gamma   90.00
#
_symmetry.space_group_name_H-M   'P 1'
#
loop_
_entity.id
_entity.type
_entity.pdbx_description
1 polymer ?
#
loop_
_entity_poly.entity_id
_entity_poly.type
_entity_poly.pdbx_seq_one_letter_code
_entity_poly.pdbx_strand_id
1 'polypeptide(L)'
;MSQSNKEANIILALQAYQKNPELGLHRAAEIYQASYGSLWRRTRGISSRYDTTPKSRKLSDLEEQAIIRFVLDLDSRGFPPRLRGIEEMANRLLADRDASPVGKR
;
A
#
# COMPACT_ATOMS: atom_id res chain seq x y z
N MET A 1 -10.53 -8.36 19.96
CA MET A 1 -10.44 -6.89 20.06
C MET A 1 -10.66 -6.33 18.67
N SER A 2 -11.73 -5.55 18.46
CA SER A 2 -12.06 -4.97 17.16
C SER A 2 -10.97 -3.96 16.78
N GLN A 3 -10.09 -4.30 15.85
CA GLN A 3 -9.24 -3.30 15.19
C GLN A 3 -10.18 -2.40 14.39
N SER A 4 -10.61 -1.30 14.99
CA SER A 4 -11.17 -0.17 14.26
C SER A 4 -10.19 0.16 13.12
N ASN A 5 -10.63 -0.07 11.88
CA ASN A 5 -9.86 0.31 10.70
C ASN A 5 -9.88 1.84 10.61
N LYS A 6 -8.83 2.46 11.16
CA LYS A 6 -8.72 3.92 11.29
C LYS A 6 -8.95 4.64 9.94
N GLU A 7 -8.48 4.05 8.85
CA GLU A 7 -8.70 4.61 7.51
C GLU A 7 -10.15 4.45 7.04
N ALA A 8 -10.84 3.36 7.40
CA ALA A 8 -12.26 3.21 7.10
C ALA A 8 -13.09 4.32 7.75
N ASN A 9 -12.80 4.65 9.02
CA ASN A 9 -13.45 5.77 9.72
C ASN A 9 -13.17 7.11 9.03
N ILE A 10 -11.95 7.34 8.54
CA ILE A 10 -11.57 8.54 7.80
C ILE A 10 -12.32 8.63 6.47
N ILE A 11 -12.44 7.52 5.74
CA ILE A 11 -13.17 7.46 4.47
C ILE A 11 -14.66 7.74 4.70
N LEU A 12 -15.26 7.16 5.74
CA LEU A 12 -16.67 7.42 6.09
C LEU A 12 -16.88 8.89 6.48
N ALA A 13 -15.98 9.47 7.28
CA ALA A 13 -16.02 10.89 7.64
C ALA A 13 -15.88 11.79 6.41
N LEU A 14 -15.01 11.43 5.47
CA LEU A 14 -14.83 12.15 4.21
C LEU A 14 -16.08 12.11 3.35
N GLN A 15 -16.72 10.94 3.22
CA GLN A 15 -17.98 10.77 2.50
C GLN A 15 -19.11 11.57 3.14
N ALA A 16 -19.19 11.59 4.48
CA ALA A 16 -20.20 12.36 5.19
C ALA A 16 -20.02 13.87 4.97
N TYR A 17 -18.78 14.36 5.04
CA TYR A 17 -18.44 15.76 4.73
C TYR A 17 -18.72 16.13 3.27
N GLN A 18 -18.43 15.25 2.31
CA GLN A 18 -18.75 15.47 0.90
C GLN A 18 -20.25 15.53 0.62
N LYS A 19 -21.04 14.71 1.32
CA LYS A 19 -22.51 14.70 1.20
C LYS A 19 -23.18 15.89 1.87
N ASN A 20 -22.63 16.36 2.99
CA ASN A 20 -23.12 17.52 3.72
C ASN A 20 -21.97 18.45 4.14
N PRO A 21 -21.62 19.44 3.31
CA PRO A 21 -20.57 20.41 3.63
C PRO A 21 -20.87 21.26 4.87
N GLU A 22 -22.14 21.48 5.22
CA GLU A 22 -22.54 22.27 6.40
C GLU A 22 -22.19 21.57 7.72
N LEU A 23 -21.99 20.24 7.70
CA LEU A 23 -21.55 19.48 8.85
C LEU A 23 -20.20 19.98 9.38
N GLY A 24 -19.34 20.50 8.50
CA GLY A 24 -17.99 20.92 8.83
C GLY A 24 -17.04 19.74 9.07
N LEU A 25 -15.78 19.91 8.68
CA LEU A 25 -14.79 18.83 8.69
C LEU A 25 -14.48 18.31 10.10
N HIS A 26 -14.47 19.20 11.09
CA HIS A 26 -14.19 18.86 12.48
C HIS A 26 -15.29 18.01 13.10
N ARG A 27 -16.55 18.33 12.80
CA ARG A 27 -17.71 17.57 13.28
C ARG A 27 -17.80 16.21 12.62
N ALA A 28 -17.50 16.12 11.32
CA ALA A 28 -17.43 14.86 10.60
C ALA A 28 -16.36 13.93 11.22
N ALA A 29 -15.18 14.46 11.56
CA ALA A 29 -14.15 13.68 12.25
C ALA A 29 -14.63 13.15 13.61
N GLU A 30 -15.33 13.97 14.39
CA GLU A 30 -15.87 13.61 15.70
C GLU A 30 -16.92 12.50 15.63
N ILE A 31 -17.92 12.64 14.74
CA ILE A 31 -19.03 11.67 14.58
C ILE A 31 -18.50 10.28 14.23
N TYR A 32 -17.53 10.21 13.33
CA TYR A 32 -16.97 8.95 12.84
C TYR A 32 -15.71 8.51 13.60
N GLN A 33 -15.37 9.18 14.70
CA GLN A 33 -14.18 8.89 15.52
C GLN A 33 -12.89 8.82 14.68
N ALA A 34 -12.79 9.69 13.68
CA ALA A 34 -11.63 9.83 12.81
C ALA A 34 -10.71 10.95 13.30
N SER A 35 -9.41 10.83 13.03
CA SER A 35 -8.49 11.95 13.30
C SER A 35 -8.74 13.09 12.31
N TYR A 36 -9.01 14.29 12.82
CA TYR A 36 -9.19 15.50 12.02
C TYR A 36 -8.00 15.75 11.08
N GLY A 37 -6.78 15.62 11.58
CA GLY A 37 -5.56 15.85 10.79
C GLY A 37 -5.44 14.85 9.63
N SER A 38 -5.80 13.58 9.84
CA SER A 38 -5.83 12.59 8.76
C SER A 38 -6.94 12.89 7.77
N LEU A 39 -8.16 13.19 8.24
CA LEU A 39 -9.29 13.54 7.39
C LEU A 39 -8.99 14.75 6.48
N TRP A 40 -8.39 15.80 7.03
CA TRP A 40 -7.95 16.98 6.27
C TRP A 40 -6.87 16.67 5.24
N ARG A 41 -5.98 15.70 5.50
CA ARG A 41 -5.04 15.23 4.46
C ARG A 41 -5.79 14.56 3.30
N ARG A 42 -6.85 13.78 3.59
CA ARG A 42 -7.64 13.08 2.56
C ARG A 42 -8.46 14.05 1.72
N THR A 43 -8.97 15.13 2.30
CA THR A 43 -9.62 16.19 1.51
C THR A 43 -8.66 16.89 0.54
N ARG A 44 -7.36 16.91 0.86
CA ARG A 44 -6.30 17.41 -0.03
C ARG A 44 -5.76 16.37 -1.03
N GLY A 45 -6.41 15.20 -1.12
CA GLY A 45 -5.97 14.11 -2.00
C GLY A 45 -4.72 13.38 -1.52
N ILE A 46 -4.28 13.59 -0.28
CA ILE A 46 -3.15 12.85 0.29
C ILE A 46 -3.68 11.50 0.77
N SER A 47 -3.32 10.44 0.05
CA SER A 47 -3.67 9.05 0.37
C SER A 47 -3.00 8.55 1.65
N SER A 48 -3.45 7.39 2.14
CA SER A 48 -2.78 6.76 3.28
C SER A 48 -1.40 6.26 2.90
N ARG A 49 -0.52 6.11 3.89
CA ARG A 49 0.80 5.50 3.66
C ARG A 49 0.69 4.05 3.18
N TYR A 50 -0.39 3.36 3.54
CA TYR A 50 -0.65 2.00 3.08
C TYR A 50 -0.99 1.97 1.58
N ASP A 51 -1.72 2.97 1.09
CA ASP A 51 -2.10 3.07 -0.32
C ASP A 51 -1.04 3.79 -1.18
N THR A 52 -0.02 4.37 -0.55
CA THR A 52 1.02 5.14 -1.25
C THR A 52 2.21 4.27 -1.59
N THR A 53 2.51 4.17 -2.87
CA THR A 53 3.73 3.53 -3.35
C THR A 53 4.97 4.33 -2.94
N PRO A 54 5.93 3.74 -2.20
CA PRO A 54 7.13 4.46 -1.78
C PRO A 54 8.04 4.73 -2.99
N LYS A 55 8.69 5.90 -2.99
CA LYS A 55 9.65 6.30 -4.05
C LYS A 55 10.85 5.36 -4.20
N SER A 56 11.15 4.60 -3.15
CA SER A 56 12.22 3.59 -3.14
C SER A 56 11.81 2.26 -3.75
N ARG A 57 10.53 2.08 -4.15
CA ARG A 57 10.07 0.88 -4.83
C ARG A 57 10.78 0.79 -6.19
N LYS A 58 11.54 -0.28 -6.38
CA LYS A 58 12.24 -0.54 -7.64
C LYS A 58 11.36 -1.31 -8.62
N LEU A 59 10.63 -2.31 -8.14
CA LEU A 59 9.85 -3.19 -9.01
C LEU A 59 8.52 -2.56 -9.42
N SER A 60 8.04 -2.89 -10.62
CA SER A 60 6.70 -2.54 -11.09
C SER A 60 5.64 -3.49 -10.53
N ASP A 61 4.35 -3.13 -10.64
CA ASP A 61 3.25 -4.01 -10.23
C ASP A 61 3.29 -5.35 -10.96
N LEU A 62 3.68 -5.35 -12.24
CA LEU A 62 3.79 -6.56 -13.06
C LEU A 62 4.97 -7.43 -12.61
N GLU A 63 6.11 -6.81 -12.29
CA GLU A 63 7.29 -7.54 -11.81
C GLU A 63 7.05 -8.15 -10.43
N GLU A 64 6.40 -7.42 -9.52
CA GLU A 64 6.02 -7.97 -8.21
C GLU A 64 5.01 -9.12 -8.36
N GLN A 65 4.04 -9.01 -9.27
CA GLN A 65 3.13 -10.11 -9.60
C GLN A 65 3.87 -11.33 -10.15
N ALA A 66 4.87 -11.14 -11.01
CA ALA A 66 5.69 -12.22 -11.54
C ALA A 66 6.45 -12.94 -10.40
N ILE A 67 7.01 -12.19 -9.45
CA ILE A 67 7.68 -12.76 -8.27
C ILE A 67 6.69 -13.53 -7.38
N ILE A 68 5.48 -13.01 -7.16
CA ILE A 68 4.43 -13.73 -6.40
C ILE A 68 4.11 -15.06 -7.07
N ARG A 69 3.90 -15.06 -8.39
CA ARG A 69 3.66 -16.29 -9.16
C ARG A 69 4.82 -17.28 -9.04
N PHE A 70 6.05 -16.77 -9.09
CA PHE A 70 7.25 -17.59 -8.88
C PHE A 70 7.29 -18.22 -7.49
N VAL A 71 6.96 -17.47 -6.44
CA VAL A 71 6.90 -18.00 -5.06
C VAL A 71 5.81 -19.08 -4.93
N LEU A 72 4.63 -18.85 -5.53
CA LEU A 72 3.54 -19.83 -5.52
C LEU A 72 3.90 -21.09 -6.31
N ASP A 73 4.61 -20.97 -7.43
CA ASP A 73 5.14 -22.12 -8.18
C ASP A 73 6.12 -22.93 -7.33
N LEU A 74 7.07 -22.27 -6.66
CA LEU A 74 8.02 -22.94 -5.77
C LEU A 74 7.31 -23.73 -4.66
N ASP A 75 6.34 -23.10 -3.99
CA ASP A 75 5.56 -23.73 -2.94
C ASP A 75 4.77 -24.94 -3.47
N SER A 76 4.13 -24.79 -4.64
CA SER A 76 3.38 -25.89 -5.28
C SER A 76 4.25 -27.11 -5.61
N ARG A 77 5.55 -26.88 -5.87
CA ARG A 77 6.54 -27.93 -6.15
C ARG A 77 7.20 -28.49 -4.90
N GLY A 78 6.82 -28.02 -3.71
CA GLY A 78 7.39 -28.43 -2.43
C GLY A 78 8.75 -27.79 -2.12
N PHE A 79 9.15 -26.75 -2.85
CA PHE A 79 10.37 -26.01 -2.57
C PHE A 79 10.07 -24.79 -1.70
N PRO A 80 10.65 -24.69 -0.48
CA PRO A 80 10.41 -23.53 0.36
C PRO A 80 11.02 -22.27 -0.28
N PRO A 81 10.26 -21.16 -0.42
CA PRO A 81 10.78 -19.93 -1.00
C PRO A 81 11.86 -19.34 -0.09
N ARG A 82 13.05 -19.09 -0.66
CA ARG A 82 14.19 -18.48 0.05
C ARG A 82 14.35 -17.02 -0.38
N LEU A 83 14.68 -16.14 0.57
CA LEU A 83 14.94 -14.71 0.31
C LEU A 83 15.95 -14.51 -0.83
N ARG A 84 17.05 -15.28 -0.83
CA ARG A 84 18.05 -15.23 -1.90
C ARG A 84 17.48 -15.57 -3.28
N GLY A 85 16.63 -16.59 -3.38
CA GLY A 85 16.02 -16.97 -4.66
C GLY A 85 15.03 -15.91 -5.18
N ILE A 86 14.31 -15.27 -4.26
CA ILE A 86 13.42 -14.15 -4.58
C ILE A 86 14.24 -12.93 -5.02
N GLU A 87 15.36 -12.64 -4.34
CA GLU A 87 16.29 -11.57 -4.70
C GLU A 87 16.92 -11.79 -6.08
N GLU A 88 17.35 -13.02 -6.38
CA GLU A 88 17.87 -13.40 -7.70
C GLU A 88 16.81 -13.23 -8.80
N MET A 89 15.55 -13.63 -8.54
CA MET A 89 14.45 -13.42 -9.48
C MET A 89 14.17 -11.93 -9.72
N ALA A 90 14.11 -11.14 -8.65
CA ALA A 90 13.93 -9.69 -8.74
C ALA A 90 15.08 -9.02 -9.53
N ASN A 91 16.32 -9.42 -9.27
CA ASN A 91 17.49 -8.89 -9.95
C ASN A 91 17.54 -9.27 -11.43
N ARG A 92 17.03 -10.45 -11.82
CA ARG A 92 16.87 -10.82 -13.24
C ARG A 92 15.90 -9.89 -13.94
N LEU A 93 14.70 -9.68 -13.38
CA LEU A 93 13.70 -8.77 -13.93
C LEU A 93 14.23 -7.33 -14.05
N LEU A 94 15.01 -6.88 -13.07
CA LEU A 94 15.63 -5.56 -13.10
C LEU A 94 16.74 -5.46 -14.16
N ALA A 95 17.55 -6.51 -14.33
CA ALA A 95 18.61 -6.56 -15.33
C ALA A 95 18.04 -6.53 -16.75
N ASP A 96 16.91 -7.19 -17.00
CA ASP A 96 16.24 -7.21 -18.32
C ASP A 96 15.82 -5.82 -18.82
N ARG A 97 15.71 -4.83 -17.92
CA ARG A 97 15.38 -3.42 -18.22
C ARG A 97 16.51 -2.45 -17.88
N ASP A 98 17.73 -2.95 -17.71
CA ASP A 98 18.92 -2.16 -17.35
C ASP A 98 18.79 -1.35 -16.04
N ALA A 99 18.01 -1.85 -15.08
CA ALA A 99 17.81 -1.20 -13.77
C ALA A 99 18.81 -1.70 -12.71
N SER A 100 19.05 -0.85 -11.71
CA SER A 100 19.93 -1.18 -10.59
C SER A 100 19.36 -2.33 -9.73
N PRO A 101 20.21 -3.28 -9.27
CA PRO A 101 19.77 -4.44 -8.50
C PRO A 101 19.16 -4.05 -7.14
N VAL A 102 18.33 -4.93 -6.60
CA VAL A 102 17.93 -4.93 -5.18
C VAL A 102 19.06 -5.49 -4.31
N GLY A 103 19.02 -5.20 -3.01
CA GLY A 103 20.04 -5.64 -2.06
C GLY A 103 21.26 -4.72 -1.97
N LYS A 104 22.20 -5.09 -1.09
CA LYS A 104 23.50 -4.43 -0.99
C LYS A 104 24.43 -5.04 -2.02
N ARG A 105 25.26 -4.20 -2.67
CA ARG A 105 26.39 -4.66 -3.48
C ARG A 105 27.50 -5.19 -2.58
#